data_AF-A0AAU9MRG5-F1
#
_entry.id   AF-A0AAU9MRG5-F1
#
_cell.length_a   1.000
_cell.length_b   1.000
_cell.length_c   1.000
_cell.angle_alpha   90.00
_cell.angle_beta   90.00
_cell.angle_gamma   90.00
#
_symmetry.space_group_name_H-M   'P 1'
#
loop_
_entity.id
_entity.type
_entity.pdbx_description
1 polymer ?
#
loop_
_entity_poly.entity_id
_entity_poly.type
_entity_poly.pdbx_seq_one_letter_code
_entity_poly.pdbx_strand_id
1 'polypeptide(L)'
;MHTALVDGWAGSMALYELAVFDPSDPVLDPMWRQGKPSLDFPKIFRIHFFPRIWVSDPYGLTGKVQAVNPSWGVEGFDPFVPGGITSHHIAVGTLSILEGLFHLSVRPPQRLYKGLRMGNTETVLSSSIDVVFFASFVVAGTMWYGSATTPIELFGPTLYQ
;
A
#
# COMPACT_ATOMS: atom_id res chain seq x y z
N MET A 1 -19.47 -8.94 10.09
CA MET A 1 -20.04 -9.10 8.74
C MET A 1 -19.18 -8.41 7.69
N HIS A 2 -18.97 -7.09 7.74
CA HIS A 2 -18.17 -6.35 6.76
C HIS A 2 -16.79 -6.95 6.47
N THR A 3 -15.94 -7.14 7.48
CA THR A 3 -14.58 -7.69 7.31
C THR A 3 -14.58 -9.06 6.63
N ALA A 4 -15.46 -9.96 7.05
CA ALA A 4 -15.57 -11.30 6.44
C ALA A 4 -16.00 -11.25 4.96
N LEU A 5 -16.82 -10.26 4.57
CA LEU A 5 -17.20 -10.06 3.17
C LEU A 5 -16.01 -9.54 2.35
N VAL A 6 -15.21 -8.61 2.89
CA VAL A 6 -14.00 -8.12 2.23
C VAL A 6 -12.98 -9.24 2.06
N ASP A 7 -12.74 -10.03 3.10
CA ASP A 7 -11.81 -11.18 3.05
C ASP A 7 -12.31 -12.25 2.07
N GLY A 8 -13.62 -12.55 2.11
CA GLY A 8 -14.26 -13.50 1.20
C GLY A 8 -14.20 -13.05 -0.25
N TRP A 9 -14.39 -11.75 -0.51
CA TRP A 9 -14.23 -11.15 -1.84
C TRP A 9 -12.78 -11.25 -2.32
N ALA A 10 -11.80 -10.90 -1.49
CA ALA A 10 -10.38 -10.98 -1.84
C ALA A 10 -9.97 -12.42 -2.19
N GLY A 11 -10.39 -13.41 -1.40
CA GLY A 11 -10.14 -14.82 -1.69
C GLY A 11 -10.83 -15.31 -2.97
N SER A 12 -12.08 -14.91 -3.19
CA SER A 12 -12.84 -15.29 -4.39
C SER A 12 -12.21 -14.72 -5.67
N MET A 13 -11.77 -13.46 -5.64
CA MET A 13 -11.10 -12.82 -6.78
C MET A 13 -9.75 -13.49 -7.08
N ALA A 14 -8.95 -13.79 -6.07
CA ALA A 14 -7.67 -14.49 -6.26
C ALA A 14 -7.86 -15.90 -6.85
N LEU A 15 -8.84 -16.67 -6.36
CA LEU A 15 -9.15 -17.99 -6.90
C LEU A 15 -9.67 -17.93 -8.32
N TYR A 16 -10.53 -16.96 -8.63
CA TYR A 16 -11.03 -16.72 -9.98
C TYR A 16 -9.89 -16.39 -10.93
N GLU A 17 -9.05 -15.41 -10.60
CA GLU A 17 -7.92 -15.00 -11.43
C GLU A 17 -6.94 -16.15 -11.66
N LEU A 18 -6.63 -16.94 -10.62
CA LEU A 18 -5.77 -18.12 -10.74
C LEU A 18 -6.34 -19.18 -11.70
N ALA A 19 -7.66 -19.37 -11.69
CA ALA A 19 -8.32 -20.36 -12.55
C ALA A 19 -8.27 -20.02 -14.05
N VAL A 20 -8.08 -18.74 -14.39
CA VAL A 20 -8.06 -18.26 -15.79
C VAL A 20 -6.74 -17.56 -16.17
N PHE A 21 -5.72 -17.65 -15.33
CA PHE A 21 -4.39 -17.06 -15.58
C PHE A 21 -3.54 -17.98 -16.45
N ASP A 22 -2.97 -17.44 -17.53
CA ASP A 22 -1.97 -18.11 -18.34
C ASP A 22 -0.55 -17.62 -17.97
N PRO A 23 0.28 -18.44 -17.30
CA PRO A 23 1.64 -18.06 -16.92
C PRO A 23 2.67 -18.29 -18.03
N SER A 24 2.28 -18.74 -19.23
CA SER A 24 3.22 -19.28 -20.23
C SER A 24 4.15 -18.23 -20.84
N ASP A 25 3.70 -16.98 -21.00
CA ASP A 25 4.49 -15.89 -21.58
C ASP A 25 4.47 -14.61 -20.73
N PRO A 26 5.39 -14.47 -19.76
CA PRO A 26 5.47 -13.27 -18.93
C PRO A 26 5.99 -12.03 -19.69
N VAL A 27 6.46 -12.18 -20.94
CA VAL A 27 7.05 -11.07 -21.72
C VAL A 27 5.97 -10.40 -22.57
N LEU A 28 5.22 -11.18 -23.36
CA LEU A 28 4.22 -10.63 -24.29
C LEU A 28 2.78 -10.72 -23.77
N ASP A 29 2.51 -11.61 -22.82
CA ASP A 29 1.21 -11.73 -22.16
C ASP A 29 1.31 -11.65 -20.61
N PRO A 30 1.92 -10.58 -20.06
CA PRO A 30 1.99 -10.38 -18.61
C PRO A 30 0.61 -10.18 -17.99
N MET A 31 0.55 -10.30 -16.67
CA MET A 31 -0.70 -10.29 -15.89
C MET A 31 -1.59 -9.07 -16.10
N TRP A 32 -1.00 -7.88 -16.22
CA TRP A 32 -1.76 -6.66 -16.47
C TRP A 32 -2.45 -6.65 -17.85
N ARG A 33 -1.97 -7.41 -18.84
CA ARG A 33 -2.70 -7.63 -20.13
C ARG A 33 -3.87 -8.58 -19.98
N GLN A 34 -3.74 -9.57 -19.11
CA GLN A 34 -4.79 -10.55 -18.80
C GLN A 34 -5.83 -10.04 -17.78
N GLY A 35 -5.66 -8.80 -17.28
CA GLY A 35 -6.54 -8.19 -16.28
C GLY A 35 -6.53 -8.93 -14.94
N LYS A 36 -5.34 -9.21 -14.39
CA LYS A 36 -5.15 -9.99 -13.15
C LYS A 36 -4.60 -9.18 -11.95
N PRO A 37 -5.22 -8.04 -11.58
CA PRO A 37 -4.69 -7.15 -10.56
C PRO A 37 -4.64 -7.79 -9.15
N SER A 38 -5.51 -8.76 -8.84
CA SER A 38 -5.53 -9.38 -7.51
C SER A 38 -4.33 -10.32 -7.29
N LEU A 39 -3.79 -10.90 -8.36
CA LEU A 39 -2.57 -11.68 -8.33
C LEU A 39 -1.30 -10.80 -8.33
N ASP A 40 -1.39 -9.54 -8.79
CA ASP A 40 -0.26 -8.58 -8.78
C ASP A 40 0.01 -8.01 -7.39
N PHE A 41 -1.03 -7.74 -6.59
CA PHE A 41 -0.89 -7.20 -5.24
C PHE A 41 -0.01 -8.05 -4.29
N PRO A 42 -0.19 -9.39 -4.21
CA PRO A 42 0.68 -10.26 -3.43
C PRO A 42 2.13 -10.35 -3.94
N LYS A 43 2.41 -9.97 -5.20
CA LYS A 43 3.77 -9.93 -5.74
C LYS A 43 4.56 -8.72 -5.26
N ILE A 44 3.87 -7.63 -4.86
CA ILE A 44 4.50 -6.45 -4.26
C ILE A 44 5.05 -6.78 -2.87
N PHE A 45 4.34 -7.62 -2.10
CA PHE A 45 4.71 -7.99 -0.74
C PHE A 45 4.76 -9.52 -0.60
N ARG A 46 5.95 -10.11 -0.76
CA ARG A 46 6.08 -11.55 -0.53
C ARG A 46 5.94 -11.86 0.96
N ILE A 47 5.02 -12.76 1.31
CA ILE A 47 4.81 -13.26 2.67
C ILE A 47 6.01 -14.14 3.08
N HIS A 48 7.01 -13.54 3.72
CA HIS A 48 8.11 -14.22 4.41
C HIS A 48 8.59 -13.38 5.59
N PHE A 49 9.31 -14.01 6.53
CA PHE A 49 9.80 -13.43 7.80
C PHE A 49 10.69 -12.17 7.65
N PHE A 50 11.12 -11.87 6.42
CA PHE A 50 11.82 -10.63 6.05
C PHE A 50 11.03 -9.93 4.95
N PRO A 51 10.59 -8.67 5.14
CA PRO A 51 9.84 -7.95 4.13
C PRO A 51 10.75 -7.69 2.92
N ARG A 52 10.44 -8.34 1.82
CA ARG A 52 11.03 -8.10 0.51
C ARG A 52 9.93 -7.51 -0.37
N ILE A 53 10.29 -6.52 -1.17
CA ILE A 53 9.36 -5.87 -2.09
C ILE A 53 9.80 -6.09 -3.53
N TRP A 54 8.86 -5.96 -4.46
CA TRP A 54 9.18 -5.93 -5.89
C TRP A 54 10.03 -4.69 -6.19
N VAL A 55 11.13 -4.87 -6.89
CA VAL A 55 11.97 -3.78 -7.41
C VAL A 55 12.40 -4.15 -8.81
N SER A 56 12.47 -3.15 -9.69
CA SER A 56 12.91 -3.32 -11.07
C SER A 56 13.96 -2.28 -11.45
N ASP A 57 14.57 -2.49 -12.62
CA ASP A 57 15.33 -1.47 -13.32
C ASP A 57 14.42 -0.37 -13.89
N PRO A 58 14.96 0.79 -14.31
CA PRO A 58 14.16 1.92 -14.79
C PRO A 58 13.26 1.63 -16.00
N TYR A 59 13.53 0.55 -16.74
CA TYR A 59 12.76 0.17 -17.94
C TYR A 59 11.83 -1.02 -17.69
N GLY A 60 11.77 -1.57 -16.48
CA GLY A 60 10.85 -2.65 -16.14
C GLY A 60 11.16 -3.98 -16.85
N LEU A 61 12.44 -4.35 -16.97
CA LEU A 61 12.87 -5.55 -17.71
C LEU A 61 13.34 -6.68 -16.79
N THR A 62 13.75 -6.35 -15.56
CA THR A 62 14.45 -7.28 -14.66
C THR A 62 13.85 -7.30 -13.25
N GLY A 63 12.55 -7.04 -13.14
CA GLY A 63 11.82 -6.97 -11.89
C GLY A 63 11.88 -8.26 -11.09
N LYS A 64 12.11 -8.12 -9.79
CA LYS A 64 12.10 -9.24 -8.85
C LYS A 64 11.86 -8.77 -7.42
N VAL A 65 11.42 -9.71 -6.60
CA VAL A 65 11.32 -9.51 -5.16
C VAL A 65 12.72 -9.50 -4.54
N GLN A 66 13.08 -8.40 -3.89
CA GLN A 66 14.37 -8.24 -3.22
C GLN A 66 14.26 -7.54 -1.86
N ALA A 67 15.29 -7.74 -1.03
CA ALA A 67 15.43 -6.98 0.20
C ALA A 67 15.87 -5.56 -0.16
N VAL A 68 15.36 -4.59 0.58
CA VAL A 68 15.64 -3.17 0.36
C VAL A 68 16.19 -2.58 1.67
N ASN A 69 17.35 -1.95 1.58
CA ASN A 69 17.92 -1.21 2.71
C ASN A 69 17.18 0.13 2.84
N PRO A 70 16.93 0.61 4.08
CA PRO A 70 16.27 1.89 4.29
C PRO A 70 17.15 3.06 3.81
N SER A 71 16.52 4.04 3.19
CA SER A 71 17.11 5.33 2.82
C SER A 71 16.70 6.38 3.84
N TRP A 72 17.68 6.95 4.55
CA TRP A 72 17.44 7.93 5.62
C TRP A 72 17.74 9.36 5.19
N GLY A 73 18.37 9.57 4.03
CA GLY A 73 18.62 10.90 3.49
C GLY A 73 17.42 11.47 2.74
N VAL A 74 17.66 12.55 1.99
CA VAL A 74 16.63 13.24 1.20
C VAL A 74 16.06 12.35 0.09
N GLU A 75 16.84 11.41 -0.41
CA GLU A 75 16.43 10.42 -1.41
C GLU A 75 15.32 9.50 -0.90
N GLY A 76 15.14 9.34 0.42
CA GLY A 76 14.04 8.57 0.99
C GLY A 76 12.65 9.20 0.72
N PHE A 77 12.59 10.45 0.27
CA PHE A 77 11.35 11.13 -0.12
C PHE A 77 11.08 11.08 -1.62
N ASP A 78 12.02 10.56 -2.42
CA ASP A 78 11.80 10.32 -3.85
C ASP A 78 10.83 9.14 -4.01
N PRO A 79 9.65 9.31 -4.65
CA PRO A 79 8.67 8.25 -4.81
C PRO A 79 9.17 7.06 -5.64
N PHE A 80 10.30 7.19 -6.34
CA PHE A 80 10.92 6.13 -7.13
C PHE A 80 12.09 5.43 -6.43
N VAL A 81 12.46 5.84 -5.22
CA VAL A 81 13.51 5.19 -4.42
C VAL A 81 12.87 4.22 -3.41
N PRO A 82 12.99 2.89 -3.59
CA PRO A 82 12.30 1.92 -2.73
C PRO A 82 12.75 1.97 -1.26
N GLY A 83 13.99 2.42 -0.99
CA GLY A 83 14.52 2.57 0.36
C GLY A 83 13.73 3.54 1.24
N GLY A 84 13.04 4.51 0.63
CA GLY A 84 12.11 5.41 1.31
C GLY A 84 10.91 4.71 1.92
N ILE A 85 10.40 3.66 1.26
CA ILE A 85 9.28 2.85 1.77
C ILE A 85 9.69 2.17 3.07
N THR A 86 10.89 1.58 3.10
CA THR A 86 11.40 0.86 4.27
C THR A 86 11.63 1.81 5.44
N SER A 87 12.30 2.95 5.22
CA SER A 87 12.53 3.94 6.28
C SER A 87 11.21 4.55 6.79
N HIS A 88 10.26 4.83 5.89
CA HIS A 88 8.92 5.30 6.24
C HIS A 88 8.20 4.33 7.19
N HIS A 89 8.15 3.04 6.87
CA HIS A 89 7.48 2.04 7.71
C HIS A 89 8.15 1.89 9.09
N ILE A 90 9.48 1.93 9.15
CA ILE A 90 10.22 1.88 10.43
C ILE A 90 9.90 3.11 11.29
N ALA A 91 9.99 4.30 10.69
CA ALA A 91 9.79 5.55 11.40
C ALA A 91 8.35 5.72 11.87
N VAL A 92 7.37 5.56 10.97
CA VAL A 92 5.95 5.70 11.30
C VAL A 92 5.50 4.58 12.23
N GLY A 93 5.94 3.33 12.03
CA GLY A 93 5.60 2.23 12.93
C GLY A 93 6.09 2.46 14.36
N THR A 94 7.31 2.97 14.53
CA THR A 94 7.85 3.34 15.85
C THR A 94 7.03 4.47 16.48
N LEU A 95 6.72 5.51 15.69
CA LEU A 95 5.93 6.64 16.15
C LEU A 95 4.50 6.23 16.56
N SER A 96 3.83 5.39 15.77
CA SER A 96 2.47 4.92 16.06
C SER A 96 2.39 4.11 17.35
N ILE A 97 3.42 3.35 17.71
CA ILE A 97 3.47 2.66 19.02
C ILE A 97 3.55 3.68 20.15
N LEU A 98 4.42 4.69 20.03
CA LEU A 98 4.57 5.75 21.04
C LEU A 98 3.28 6.58 21.18
N GLU A 99 2.66 6.95 20.06
CA GLU A 99 1.38 7.66 20.01
C GLU A 99 0.24 6.83 20.61
N GLY A 100 0.19 5.52 20.30
CA GLY A 100 -0.79 4.61 20.90
C GLY A 100 -0.63 4.52 22.43
N LEU A 101 0.59 4.40 22.93
CA LEU A 101 0.87 4.42 24.37
C LEU A 101 0.47 5.76 25.01
N PHE A 102 0.73 6.87 24.34
CA PHE A 102 0.29 8.18 24.79
C PHE A 102 -1.23 8.26 24.90
N HIS A 103 -1.98 7.85 23.87
CA HIS A 103 -3.44 7.88 23.87
C HIS A 103 -4.08 6.90 24.88
N LEU A 104 -3.39 5.81 25.23
CA LEU A 104 -3.82 4.93 26.33
C LEU A 104 -3.56 5.54 27.71
N SER A 105 -2.52 6.37 27.84
CA SER A 105 -2.06 6.90 29.12
C SER A 105 -2.67 8.27 29.48
N VAL A 106 -3.14 9.03 28.49
CA VAL A 106 -3.54 10.43 28.66
C VAL A 106 -4.98 10.64 28.20
N ARG A 107 -5.83 11.20 29.09
CA ARG A 107 -7.20 11.57 28.75
C ARG A 107 -7.25 12.84 27.89
N PRO A 108 -8.24 12.99 27.00
CA PRO A 108 -8.40 14.21 26.20
C PRO A 108 -8.61 15.46 27.07
N PRO A 109 -8.00 16.61 26.72
CA PRO A 109 -8.30 17.89 27.33
C PRO A 109 -9.78 18.28 27.18
N GLN A 110 -10.36 18.89 28.21
CA GLN A 110 -11.79 19.23 28.25
C GLN A 110 -12.25 20.11 27.07
N ARG A 111 -11.39 21.03 26.61
CA ARG A 111 -11.70 21.90 25.45
C ARG A 111 -11.83 21.09 24.16
N LEU A 112 -10.92 20.14 23.92
CA LEU A 112 -10.95 19.28 22.73
C LEU A 112 -12.11 18.29 22.80
N TYR A 113 -12.34 17.69 23.97
CA TYR A 113 -13.44 16.74 24.16
C TYR A 113 -14.79 17.37 23.79
N LYS A 114 -15.04 18.60 24.24
CA LYS A 114 -16.27 19.34 23.92
C LYS A 114 -16.27 19.87 22.49
N GLY A 115 -15.17 20.49 22.05
CA GLY A 115 -15.05 21.11 20.73
C GLY A 115 -15.24 20.12 19.58
N LEU A 116 -14.65 18.93 19.72
CA LEU A 116 -14.75 17.84 18.74
C LEU A 116 -15.87 16.85 19.04
N ARG A 117 -16.71 17.10 20.05
CA ARG A 117 -17.85 16.23 20.42
C ARG A 117 -17.44 14.75 20.59
N MET A 118 -16.33 14.48 21.28
CA MET A 118 -15.72 13.14 21.39
C MET A 118 -16.61 12.08 22.06
N GLY A 119 -17.74 12.46 22.67
CA GLY A 119 -18.76 11.54 23.17
C GLY A 119 -19.72 11.00 22.11
N ASN A 120 -19.69 11.50 20.87
CA ASN A 120 -20.50 11.02 19.74
C ASN A 120 -19.62 10.21 18.77
N THR A 121 -20.03 8.98 18.45
CA THR A 121 -19.30 8.11 17.51
C THR A 121 -19.28 8.65 16.08
N GLU A 122 -20.26 9.47 15.68
CA GLU A 122 -20.29 10.06 14.34
C GLU A 122 -19.09 10.97 14.07
N THR A 123 -18.48 11.58 15.11
CA THR A 123 -17.26 12.36 14.91
C THR A 123 -16.08 11.48 14.51
N VAL A 124 -16.01 10.24 15.03
CA VAL A 124 -15.00 9.26 14.66
C VAL A 124 -15.24 8.82 13.22
N LEU A 125 -16.50 8.54 12.85
CA LEU A 125 -16.87 8.20 11.48
C LEU A 125 -16.48 9.32 10.50
N SER A 126 -16.81 10.58 10.81
CA SER A 126 -16.48 11.74 9.98
C SER A 126 -14.98 11.89 9.75
N SER A 127 -14.18 11.84 10.82
CA SER A 127 -12.72 11.94 10.71
C SER A 127 -12.10 10.73 9.99
N SER A 128 -12.67 9.55 10.16
CA SER A 128 -12.20 8.33 9.50
C SER A 128 -12.46 8.35 7.99
N ILE A 129 -13.61 8.86 7.56
CA ILE A 129 -13.93 9.03 6.13
C ILE A 129 -12.94 9.99 5.47
N ASP A 130 -12.60 11.09 6.13
CA ASP A 130 -11.63 12.07 5.62
C ASP A 130 -10.23 11.44 5.41
N VAL A 131 -9.75 10.67 6.39
CA VAL A 131 -8.45 9.98 6.28
C VAL A 131 -8.46 8.89 5.21
N VAL A 132 -9.55 8.12 5.09
CA VAL A 132 -9.69 7.09 4.03
C VAL A 132 -9.75 7.73 2.64
N PHE A 133 -10.45 8.86 2.50
CA PHE A 133 -10.51 9.60 1.24
C PHE A 133 -9.14 10.15 0.85
N PHE A 134 -8.42 10.74 1.80
CA PHE A 134 -7.04 11.21 1.60
C PHE A 134 -6.13 10.09 1.11
N ALA A 135 -6.11 8.93 1.80
CA ALA A 135 -5.31 7.78 1.39
C ALA A 135 -5.69 7.30 -0.02
N SER A 136 -6.98 7.28 -0.34
CA SER A 136 -7.48 6.89 -1.67
C SER A 136 -6.97 7.81 -2.77
N PHE A 137 -6.92 9.13 -2.52
CA PHE A 137 -6.42 10.11 -3.48
C PHE A 137 -4.91 9.96 -3.69
N VAL A 138 -4.13 9.72 -2.62
CA VAL A 138 -2.69 9.48 -2.70
C VAL A 138 -2.40 8.24 -3.55
N VAL A 139 -3.08 7.12 -3.29
CA VAL A 139 -2.88 5.88 -4.05
C VAL A 139 -3.33 6.02 -5.51
N ALA A 140 -4.40 6.77 -5.78
CA ALA A 140 -4.79 7.08 -7.15
C ALA A 140 -3.69 7.85 -7.89
N GLY A 141 -3.07 8.84 -7.24
CA GLY A 141 -1.95 9.59 -7.79
C GLY A 141 -0.73 8.72 -8.08
N THR A 142 -0.29 7.90 -7.12
CA THR A 142 0.89 7.03 -7.31
C THR A 142 0.66 5.91 -8.32
N MET A 143 -0.57 5.44 -8.48
CA MET A 143 -0.94 4.51 -9.56
C MET A 143 -0.89 5.20 -10.93
N TRP A 144 -1.42 6.42 -11.02
CA TRP A 144 -1.54 7.12 -12.29
C TRP A 144 -0.20 7.64 -12.83
N TYR A 145 0.66 8.18 -11.96
CA TYR A 145 1.96 8.76 -12.34
C TYR A 145 3.13 7.78 -12.21
N GLY A 146 2.92 6.62 -11.57
CA GLY A 146 3.98 5.67 -11.26
C GLY A 146 4.76 6.02 -9.98
N SER A 147 5.29 4.99 -9.34
CA SER A 147 6.11 5.05 -8.12
C SER A 147 6.86 3.73 -7.94
N ALA A 148 7.75 3.67 -6.95
CA ALA A 148 8.40 2.43 -6.53
C ALA A 148 7.41 1.34 -6.07
N THR A 149 6.17 1.71 -5.69
CA THR A 149 5.11 0.77 -5.30
C THR A 149 4.16 0.36 -6.43
N THR A 150 4.28 0.97 -7.59
CA THR A 150 3.41 0.72 -8.75
C THR A 150 4.26 0.40 -9.99
N PRO A 151 5.06 -0.69 -9.93
CA PRO A 151 5.99 -1.05 -11.00
C PRO A 151 5.26 -1.51 -12.27
N ILE A 152 5.78 -1.14 -13.43
CA ILE A 152 5.13 -1.36 -14.74
C ILE A 152 5.03 -2.84 -15.13
N GLU A 153 5.89 -3.71 -14.60
CA GLU A 153 5.80 -5.16 -14.83
C GLU A 153 4.56 -5.78 -14.16
N LEU A 154 4.03 -5.14 -13.12
CA LEU A 154 2.85 -5.60 -12.40
C LEU A 154 1.60 -4.84 -12.85
N PHE A 155 1.70 -3.54 -13.13
CA PHE A 155 0.51 -2.70 -13.41
C PHE A 155 0.40 -2.17 -14.84
N GLY A 156 1.39 -2.46 -15.69
CA GLY A 156 1.51 -1.89 -17.02
C GLY A 156 2.18 -0.50 -17.03
N PRO A 157 2.55 -0.02 -18.24
CA PRO A 157 3.16 1.30 -18.40
C PRO A 157 2.18 2.43 -18.09
N THR A 158 2.71 3.59 -17.69
CA THR A 158 1.91 4.80 -17.51
C THR A 158 1.70 5.50 -18.85
N LEU A 159 0.71 6.41 -18.92
CA LEU A 159 0.52 7.28 -20.08
C LEU A 159 1.74 8.19 -20.37
N TYR A 160 2.58 8.44 -19.38
CA TYR A 160 3.62 9.49 -19.41
C TYR A 160 5.02 8.98 -19.79
N GLN A 161 5.15 7.70 -20.12
CA GLN A 161 6.38 7.08 -20.62
C GLN A 161 6.52 7.25 -22.13
#